data_AF-A0A142CCX7-F1
#
_entry.id   AF-A0A142CCX7-F1
#
_cell.length_a   1.000
_cell.length_b   1.000
_cell.length_c   1.000
_cell.angle_alpha   90.00
_cell.angle_beta   90.00
_cell.angle_gamma   90.00
#
_symmetry.space_group_name_H-M   'P 1'
#
loop_
_entity.id
_entity.type
_entity.pdbx_description
1 polymer ?
#
loop_
_entity_poly.entity_id
_entity_poly.type
_entity_poly.pdbx_seq_one_letter_code
_entity_poly.pdbx_strand_id
1 'polypeptide(L)'
;DHFGRKRLDLAGVFLSNLFRQLFIKLTRDVFQYLKKCVDMGKSFLLQAAVKQGIITNGLKYSLATGNWGDQKKAATSKAGVSQVLNRYTYASTLSHLRRTNTPIGRDGKIAKPRQL
;
A
#
# COMPACT_ATOMS: atom_id res chain seq x y z
N ASP A 1 13.33 25.03 -4.28
CA ASP A 1 12.74 23.71 -3.96
C ASP A 1 13.91 22.77 -3.64
N HIS A 2 14.33 22.70 -2.37
CA HIS A 2 15.63 22.09 -2.01
C HIS A 2 15.50 20.59 -1.73
N PHE A 3 16.20 19.75 -2.51
CA PHE A 3 16.14 18.28 -2.35
C PHE A 3 16.67 17.77 -1.02
N GLY A 4 17.62 18.46 -0.38
CA GLY A 4 18.09 18.08 0.97
C GLY A 4 17.02 18.20 2.08
N ARG A 5 15.85 18.78 1.78
CA ARG A 5 14.68 18.79 2.70
C ARG A 5 13.62 17.76 2.31
N LYS A 6 13.81 17.02 1.22
CA LYS A 6 12.90 15.98 0.74
C LYS A 6 13.41 14.61 1.14
N ARG A 7 12.50 13.67 1.33
CA ARG A 7 12.83 12.27 1.63
C ARG A 7 12.28 11.37 0.53
N LEU A 8 13.02 10.30 0.24
CA LEU A 8 12.59 9.26 -0.68
C LEU A 8 12.00 8.10 0.11
N ASP A 9 10.69 7.90 -0.05
CA ASP A 9 10.05 6.68 0.43
C ASP A 9 10.40 5.54 -0.53
N LEU A 10 11.17 4.57 -0.04
CA LEU A 10 11.51 3.34 -0.78
C LEU A 10 10.54 2.21 -0.44
N ALA A 11 10.74 1.04 -1.05
CA ALA A 11 9.88 -0.14 -0.88
C ALA A 11 9.58 -0.48 0.60
N GLY A 12 10.57 -0.35 1.49
CA GLY A 12 10.40 -0.65 2.92
C GLY A 12 9.34 0.21 3.61
N VAL A 13 9.33 1.52 3.35
CA VAL A 13 8.35 2.45 3.95
C VAL A 13 6.95 2.14 3.43
N PHE A 14 6.81 1.88 2.14
CA PHE A 14 5.54 1.51 1.53
C PHE A 14 4.99 0.20 2.08
N LEU A 15 5.80 -0.87 2.10
CA LEU A 15 5.40 -2.18 2.61
C LEU A 15 5.04 -2.13 4.09
N SER A 16 5.82 -1.42 4.91
CA SER A 16 5.52 -1.25 6.34
C SER A 16 4.17 -0.57 6.57
N ASN A 17 3.90 0.51 5.84
CA ASN A 17 2.63 1.23 5.94
C ASN A 17 1.43 0.36 5.50
N LEU A 18 1.58 -0.37 4.39
CA LEU A 18 0.53 -1.28 3.90
C LEU A 18 0.27 -2.42 4.89
N PHE A 19 1.33 -3.07 5.38
CA PHE A 19 1.22 -4.14 6.36
C PHE A 19 0.52 -3.66 7.63
N ARG A 20 0.91 -2.50 8.16
CA ARG A 20 0.27 -1.89 9.34
C ARG A 20 -1.23 -1.71 9.14
N GLN A 21 -1.66 -1.20 7.98
CA GLN A 21 -3.08 -1.00 7.68
C GLN A 21 -3.85 -2.34 7.63
N LEU A 22 -3.30 -3.34 6.96
CA LEU A 22 -3.90 -4.67 6.86
C LEU A 22 -3.95 -5.38 8.21
N PHE A 23 -2.91 -5.23 9.03
CA PHE A 23 -2.84 -5.82 10.36
C PHE A 23 -3.86 -5.19 11.32
N ILE A 24 -4.04 -3.87 11.29
CA ILE A 24 -5.10 -3.19 12.06
C ILE A 24 -6.49 -3.67 11.63
N LYS A 25 -6.69 -3.96 10.35
CA LYS A 25 -7.95 -4.53 9.86
C LYS A 25 -8.17 -5.95 10.39
N LEU A 26 -7.11 -6.77 10.43
CA LEU A 26 -7.15 -8.12 11.00
C LEU A 26 -7.53 -8.10 12.48
N THR A 27 -6.89 -7.25 13.30
CA THR A 27 -7.17 -7.17 14.74
C THR A 27 -8.61 -6.73 15.02
N ARG A 28 -9.15 -5.80 14.22
CA ARG A 28 -10.56 -5.40 14.30
C ARG A 28 -11.52 -6.53 13.96
N ASP A 29 -11.22 -7.34 12.95
CA ASP A 29 -12.07 -8.47 12.54
C ASP A 29 -12.07 -9.56 13.62
N VAL A 30 -10.90 -9.87 14.20
CA VAL A 30 -10.78 -10.80 15.34
C VAL A 30 -11.56 -10.30 16.55
N PHE A 31 -11.46 -9.01 16.87
CA PHE A 31 -12.22 -8.41 17.97
C PHE A 31 -13.73 -8.51 17.76
N GLN A 32 -14.22 -8.23 16.54
CA GLN A 32 -15.64 -8.38 16.22
C GLN A 32 -16.11 -9.83 16.33
N TYR A 33 -15.28 -10.79 15.93
CA TYR A 33 -15.61 -12.21 16.10
C TYR A 33 -15.68 -12.60 17.58
N LEU A 34 -14.72 -12.16 18.40
CA LEU A 34 -14.73 -12.38 19.85
C LEU A 34 -16.01 -11.83 20.48
N LYS A 35 -16.40 -10.59 20.14
CA LYS A 35 -17.63 -9.98 20.65
C LYS A 35 -18.87 -10.83 20.33
N LYS A 36 -18.98 -11.32 19.08
CA LYS A 36 -20.08 -12.21 18.67
C LYS A 36 -20.09 -13.53 19.43
N CYS A 37 -18.92 -14.13 19.68
CA CYS A 37 -18.84 -15.35 20.48
C CYS A 37 -19.36 -15.14 21.90
N VAL A 38 -18.98 -14.02 22.54
CA VAL A 38 -19.45 -13.63 23.87
C VAL A 38 -20.96 -13.40 23.88
N ASP A 39 -21.48 -12.62 22.93
CA ASP A 39 -22.91 -12.31 22.83
C ASP A 39 -23.78 -13.57 22.61
N MET A 40 -23.23 -14.59 21.94
CA MET A 40 -23.92 -15.87 21.67
C MET A 40 -23.64 -16.96 22.70
N GLY A 41 -22.81 -16.71 23.71
CA GLY A 41 -22.37 -17.73 24.67
C GLY A 41 -21.56 -18.87 24.06
N LYS A 42 -20.96 -18.67 22.87
CA LYS A 42 -20.16 -19.69 22.17
C LYS A 42 -18.69 -19.61 22.54
N SER A 43 -18.02 -20.76 22.57
CA SER A 43 -16.57 -20.85 22.78
C SER A 43 -15.80 -20.10 21.68
N PHE A 44 -14.84 -19.27 22.06
CA PHE A 44 -13.98 -18.57 21.11
C PHE A 44 -12.91 -19.51 20.55
N LEU A 45 -12.90 -19.68 19.22
CA LEU A 45 -11.88 -20.42 18.49
C LEU A 45 -10.99 -19.45 17.71
N LEU A 46 -9.73 -19.32 18.12
CA LEU A 46 -8.77 -18.38 17.51
C LEU A 46 -8.55 -18.68 16.02
N GLN A 47 -8.44 -19.96 15.65
CA GLN A 47 -8.23 -20.37 14.26
C GLN A 47 -9.38 -19.92 13.34
N ALA A 48 -10.62 -19.94 13.84
CA ALA A 48 -11.78 -19.45 13.10
C ALA A 48 -11.84 -17.91 13.05
N ALA A 49 -11.29 -17.23 14.05
CA ALA A 49 -11.24 -15.77 14.13
C ALA A 49 -10.24 -15.16 13.13
N VAL A 50 -9.11 -15.82 12.90
CA VAL A 50 -8.00 -15.27 12.10
C VAL A 50 -8.21 -15.56 10.61
N LYS A 51 -8.71 -14.55 9.88
CA LYS A 51 -8.86 -14.63 8.41
C LYS A 51 -7.55 -14.28 7.70
N GLN A 52 -6.82 -15.31 7.27
CA GLN A 52 -5.55 -15.18 6.54
C GLN A 52 -5.67 -14.33 5.25
N GLY A 53 -6.84 -14.38 4.60
CA GLY A 53 -7.10 -13.64 3.37
C GLY A 53 -6.98 -12.12 3.49
N ILE A 54 -7.11 -11.53 4.71
CA ILE A 54 -7.00 -10.08 4.90
C ILE A 54 -5.62 -9.57 4.49
N ILE A 55 -4.56 -10.24 4.93
CA ILE A 55 -3.18 -9.84 4.63
C ILE A 55 -2.80 -10.29 3.22
N THR A 56 -3.00 -11.57 2.90
CA THR A 56 -2.57 -12.16 1.62
C THR A 56 -3.20 -11.44 0.42
N ASN A 57 -4.53 -11.27 0.43
CA ASN A 57 -5.21 -10.64 -0.70
C ASN A 57 -4.96 -9.12 -0.74
N GLY A 58 -4.82 -8.48 0.42
CA GLY A 58 -4.49 -7.05 0.51
C GLY A 58 -3.13 -6.74 -0.11
N LEU A 59 -2.10 -7.52 0.24
CA LEU A 59 -0.75 -7.39 -0.35
C LEU A 59 -0.77 -7.69 -1.85
N LYS A 60 -1.41 -8.78 -2.27
CA LYS A 60 -1.51 -9.16 -3.69
C LYS A 60 -2.17 -8.06 -4.52
N TYR A 61 -3.26 -7.48 -4.02
CA TYR A 61 -3.99 -6.42 -4.70
C TYR A 61 -3.14 -5.15 -4.88
N SER A 62 -2.53 -4.63 -3.81
CA SER A 62 -1.74 -3.39 -3.88
C SER A 62 -0.49 -3.53 -4.73
N LEU A 63 0.15 -4.71 -4.70
CA LEU A 63 1.31 -4.99 -5.55
C LEU A 63 0.94 -5.14 -7.02
N ALA A 64 -0.18 -5.83 -7.33
CA ALA A 64 -0.59 -6.08 -8.71
C ALA A 64 -1.15 -4.83 -9.40
N THR A 65 -1.93 -4.02 -8.69
CA THR A 65 -2.62 -2.86 -9.29
C THR A 65 -1.86 -1.55 -9.15
N GLY A 66 -0.87 -1.50 -8.25
CA GLY A 66 -0.17 -0.26 -7.90
C GLY A 66 -1.01 0.72 -7.08
N ASN A 67 -2.19 0.31 -6.59
CA ASN A 67 -3.03 1.09 -5.67
C ASN A 67 -2.66 0.79 -4.21
N TRP A 68 -2.08 1.76 -3.52
CA TRP A 68 -1.64 1.63 -2.14
C TRP A 68 -2.57 2.41 -1.21
N GLY A 69 -3.32 1.68 -0.40
CA GLY A 69 -4.27 2.23 0.57
C GLY A 69 -5.61 1.47 0.59
N ASP A 70 -6.57 1.99 1.35
CA ASP A 70 -7.91 1.41 1.42
C ASP A 70 -8.69 1.68 0.13
N GLN A 71 -9.19 0.63 -0.53
CA GLN A 71 -10.06 0.72 -1.71
C GLN A 71 -11.26 1.65 -1.46
N LYS A 72 -11.79 1.66 -0.23
CA LYS A 72 -12.93 2.51 0.13
C LYS A 72 -12.59 4.00 0.17
N LYS A 73 -11.30 4.35 0.18
CA LYS A 73 -10.78 5.73 0.16
C LYS A 73 -9.93 5.96 -1.09
N ALA A 74 -10.38 5.45 -2.24
CA ALA A 74 -9.65 5.51 -3.51
C ALA A 74 -9.13 6.92 -3.87
N ALA A 75 -9.90 7.98 -3.56
CA ALA A 75 -9.53 9.37 -3.84
C ALA A 75 -8.27 9.86 -3.09
N THR A 76 -7.91 9.23 -1.97
CA THR A 76 -6.69 9.57 -1.19
C THR A 76 -5.62 8.48 -1.26
N SER A 77 -5.88 7.41 -2.02
CA SER A 77 -4.92 6.32 -2.21
C SER A 77 -3.78 6.73 -3.13
N LYS A 78 -2.56 6.29 -2.82
CA LYS A 78 -1.40 6.52 -3.70
C LYS A 78 -1.49 5.53 -4.86
N ALA A 79 -1.78 6.03 -6.06
CA ALA A 79 -1.87 5.23 -7.28
C ALA A 79 -0.53 5.18 -8.04
N GLY A 80 -0.29 4.08 -8.76
CA GLY A 80 0.84 3.92 -9.69
C GLY A 80 2.20 3.70 -9.03
N VAL A 81 2.23 3.28 -7.76
CA VAL A 81 3.47 3.01 -7.01
C VAL A 81 4.12 1.71 -7.50
N SER A 82 3.33 0.64 -7.68
CA SER A 82 3.82 -0.61 -8.28
C SER A 82 3.55 -0.60 -9.77
N GLN A 83 4.56 -0.95 -10.57
CA GLN A 83 4.49 -0.94 -12.03
C GLN A 83 5.07 -2.24 -12.58
N VAL A 84 4.60 -2.66 -13.75
CA VAL A 84 5.16 -3.82 -14.46
C VAL A 84 6.59 -3.47 -14.90
N LEU A 85 7.55 -4.33 -14.55
CA LEU A 85 8.96 -4.12 -14.89
C LEU A 85 9.15 -4.03 -16.41
N ASN A 86 9.89 -3.02 -16.84
CA ASN A 86 10.24 -2.84 -18.25
C ASN A 86 11.43 -3.74 -18.59
N ARG A 87 11.24 -4.63 -19.57
CA ARG A 87 12.21 -5.65 -19.97
C ARG A 87 12.67 -5.53 -21.43
N TYR A 88 12.55 -4.35 -22.05
CA TYR A 88 12.97 -4.18 -23.45
C TYR A 88 14.49 -4.32 -23.65
N THR A 89 15.29 -3.79 -22.73
CA THR A 89 16.75 -3.95 -22.73
C THR A 89 17.26 -4.05 -21.29
N TYR A 90 18.50 -4.54 -21.11
CA TYR A 90 19.16 -4.54 -19.80
C TYR A 90 19.21 -3.13 -19.19
N ALA A 91 19.60 -2.13 -20.01
CA ALA A 91 19.63 -0.74 -19.60
C ALA A 91 18.24 -0.21 -19.19
N SER A 92 17.18 -0.60 -19.91
CA SER A 92 15.80 -0.22 -19.58
C SER A 92 15.37 -0.80 -18.23
N THR A 93 15.72 -2.07 -17.96
CA THR A 93 15.44 -2.75 -16.69
C THR A 93 16.10 -2.02 -15.52
N LEU A 94 17.41 -1.73 -15.64
CA LEU A 94 18.18 -1.04 -14.60
C LEU A 94 17.69 0.39 -14.36
N SER A 95 17.37 1.10 -15.43
CA SER A 95 16.78 2.44 -15.36
C SER A 95 15.44 2.41 -14.61
N HIS A 96 14.57 1.45 -14.91
CA HIS A 96 13.27 1.33 -14.26
C HIS A 96 13.39 1.11 -12.75
N LEU A 97 14.29 0.23 -12.30
CA LEU A 97 14.48 -0.06 -10.87
C LEU A 97 14.98 1.15 -10.05
N ARG A 98 15.54 2.17 -10.69
CA ARG A 98 16.09 3.38 -10.05
C ARG A 98 15.15 4.59 -10.10
N ARG A 99 13.95 4.44 -10.68
CA ARG A 99 12.99 5.56 -10.79
C ARG A 99 12.44 5.96 -9.43
N THR A 100 12.21 7.25 -9.28
CA THR A 100 11.49 7.84 -8.13
C THR A 100 10.40 8.76 -8.66
N ASN A 101 9.23 8.75 -8.02
CA ASN A 101 8.09 9.57 -8.43
C ASN A 101 7.91 10.75 -7.47
N THR A 102 7.68 11.95 -8.03
CA THR A 102 7.22 13.11 -7.26
C THR A 102 5.69 13.15 -7.32
N PRO A 103 4.97 13.13 -6.19
CA PRO A 103 3.50 13.18 -6.18
C PRO A 103 3.02 14.59 -6.52
N ILE A 104 2.99 14.90 -7.81
CA ILE A 104 2.46 16.17 -8.35
C ILE A 104 1.18 15.84 -9.11
N GLY A 105 0.12 16.60 -8.83
CA GLY A 105 -1.14 16.49 -9.57
C GLY A 105 -0.90 16.71 -11.07
N ARG A 106 -1.48 15.83 -11.90
CA ARG A 106 -1.28 15.86 -13.36
C ARG A 106 -1.79 17.15 -14.00
N ASP A 107 -2.73 17.83 -13.36
CA ASP A 107 -3.41 19.02 -13.88
C ASP A 107 -2.72 20.35 -13.54
N GLY A 108 -1.73 20.32 -12.64
CA GLY A 108 -1.01 21.53 -12.22
C GLY A 108 0.12 21.90 -13.18
N LYS A 109 -0.01 23.03 -13.89
CA LYS A 109 1.08 23.71 -14.63
C LYS A 109 2.10 24.39 -13.69
N ILE A 110 2.49 23.71 -12.61
CA ILE A 110 3.50 24.23 -11.69
C ILE A 110 4.89 23.90 -12.26
N ALA A 111 5.64 24.93 -12.65
CA ALA A 111 6.94 24.79 -13.31
C ALA A 111 8.09 24.46 -12.35
N LYS A 112 8.12 25.08 -11.16
CA LYS A 112 9.27 25.01 -10.22
C LYS A 112 9.75 23.58 -9.85
N PRO A 113 8.88 22.59 -9.61
CA PRO A 113 9.32 21.22 -9.29
C PRO A 113 9.84 20.42 -10.49
N ARG A 114 9.65 20.94 -11.71
CA ARG A 114 10.08 20.31 -12.98
C ARG A 114 11.36 20.93 -13.53
N GLN A 115 11.77 22.07 -12.99
CA GLN A 115 13.02 22.73 -13.35
C GLN A 115 14.21 21.97 -12.73
N LEU A 116 15.29 21.84 -13.51
CA LEU A 116 16.57 21.29 -13.10
C LEU A 116 17.45 22.38 -12.50
#